data_AF-A0A1M4YBP8-F1
#
_entry.id   AF-A0A1M4YBP8-F1
#
_cell.length_a   1.000
_cell.length_b   1.000
_cell.length_c   1.000
_cell.angle_alpha   90.00
_cell.angle_beta   90.00
_cell.angle_gamma   90.00
#
_symmetry.space_group_name_H-M   'P 1'
#
loop_
_entity.id
_entity.type
_entity.pdbx_description
1 polymer ?
#
loop_
_entity_poly.entity_id
_entity_poly.type
_entity_poly.pdbx_seq_one_letter_code
_entity_poly.pdbx_strand_id
1 'polypeptide(L)'
;MKKYSETTILSLLCLLLVHPFFSLAQVTIGEGVPPDPSALLELRGNNWGFLGPRVELKSRIDPAPVTDPITGLLVYNLKNTDLPDKKNNVYANKYYYWAENQWMEFVNTVELNDTIRKIITKMEIPGVALFKLNGKDNLHIDHPQITGCKNFLAGKAIGSKQNVPLSQVVNFSQGAVTLNQTTSEISFKPGVYTILFVYEFFPLTVSPPSVPPANCTISSYFMDFPIPERIVIGEDRARIHSTCYHRDKIYSNHGGYISYATALIDETGDGIIKWTVSLGVGQSGNCTAINNGVVPTGFGLANDGTFLYICKQGEIK
;
A
#
# COMPACT_ATOMS: atom_id res chain seq x y z
N MET A 1 33.26 77.93 -40.81
CA MET A 1 33.09 77.24 -39.51
C MET A 1 31.88 77.83 -38.81
N LYS A 2 30.80 77.05 -38.57
CA LYS A 2 29.66 77.54 -37.78
C LYS A 2 30.12 77.66 -36.31
N LYS A 3 30.08 78.87 -35.75
CA LYS A 3 30.31 79.11 -34.32
C LYS A 3 29.01 78.81 -33.57
N TYR A 4 29.04 77.83 -32.67
CA TYR A 4 27.93 77.60 -31.74
C TYR A 4 28.02 78.62 -30.60
N SER A 5 26.88 79.12 -30.11
CA SER A 5 26.87 80.04 -28.97
C SER A 5 27.26 79.31 -27.68
N GLU A 6 27.90 80.02 -26.75
CA GLU A 6 28.35 79.47 -25.47
C GLU A 6 27.19 78.85 -24.67
N THR A 7 25.99 79.42 -24.81
CA THR A 7 24.75 78.89 -24.22
C THR A 7 24.37 77.50 -24.75
N THR A 8 24.62 77.24 -26.04
CA THR A 8 24.32 75.93 -26.66
C THR A 8 25.33 74.89 -26.20
N ILE A 9 26.59 75.28 -26.03
CA ILE A 9 27.65 74.41 -25.49
C ILE A 9 27.37 74.09 -24.02
N LEU A 10 26.99 75.10 -23.22
CA LEU A 10 26.67 74.93 -21.80
C LEU A 10 25.41 74.06 -21.59
N SER A 11 24.40 74.24 -22.45
CA SER A 11 23.18 73.41 -22.44
C SER A 11 23.47 71.96 -22.79
N LEU A 12 24.33 71.70 -23.80
CA LEU A 12 24.78 70.34 -24.13
C LEU A 12 25.57 69.69 -23.00
N LEU A 13 26.43 70.47 -22.32
CA LEU A 13 27.23 70.00 -21.20
C LEU A 13 26.36 69.64 -19.98
N CYS A 14 25.34 70.45 -19.68
CA CYS A 14 24.36 70.13 -18.65
C CYS A 14 23.58 68.85 -18.98
N LEU A 15 23.15 68.66 -20.23
CA LEU A 15 22.46 67.44 -20.69
C LEU A 15 23.31 66.16 -20.55
N LEU A 16 24.63 66.28 -20.74
CA LEU A 16 25.59 65.19 -20.53
C LEU A 16 25.85 64.89 -19.04
N LEU A 17 25.70 65.88 -18.15
CA LEU A 17 25.90 65.75 -16.70
C LEU A 17 24.66 65.27 -15.94
N VAL A 18 23.46 65.40 -16.52
CA VAL A 18 22.19 64.94 -15.90
C VAL A 18 21.68 63.60 -16.44
N HIS A 19 22.49 62.81 -17.16
CA HIS A 19 22.12 61.41 -17.41
C HIS A 19 22.14 60.64 -16.09
N PRO A 20 20.98 60.18 -15.56
CA PRO A 20 21.01 59.27 -14.43
C PRO A 20 21.57 57.96 -14.97
N PHE A 21 22.71 57.53 -14.44
CA PHE A 21 23.11 56.13 -14.55
C PHE A 21 22.07 55.30 -13.79
N PHE A 22 20.95 54.97 -14.43
CA PHE A 22 20.04 53.94 -13.94
C PHE A 22 20.76 52.59 -14.10
N SER A 23 21.63 52.24 -13.16
CA SER A 23 22.09 50.86 -13.05
C SER A 23 20.91 50.04 -12.53
N LEU A 24 20.34 49.18 -13.38
CA LEU A 24 19.46 48.13 -12.90
C LEU A 24 20.31 47.18 -12.05
N ALA A 25 20.16 47.24 -10.72
CA ALA A 25 20.98 46.49 -9.77
C ALA A 25 20.47 45.05 -9.54
N GLN A 26 19.98 44.38 -10.59
CA GLN A 26 19.71 42.95 -10.53
C GLN A 26 21.02 42.21 -10.78
N VAL A 27 21.34 41.24 -9.92
CA VAL A 27 22.66 40.58 -9.93
C VAL A 27 22.48 39.12 -10.33
N THR A 28 23.14 38.72 -11.41
CA THR A 28 23.47 37.32 -11.65
C THR A 28 24.88 37.06 -11.14
N ILE A 29 25.06 36.02 -10.32
CA ILE A 29 26.38 35.54 -9.92
C ILE A 29 26.66 34.23 -10.67
N GLY A 30 27.82 34.16 -11.32
CA GLY A 30 28.32 32.96 -12.00
C GLY A 30 28.27 33.04 -13.53
N GLU A 31 27.32 33.78 -14.11
CA GLU A 31 27.26 34.06 -15.55
C GLU A 31 26.93 35.54 -15.80
N GLY A 32 27.60 36.17 -16.77
CA GLY A 32 27.46 37.61 -17.07
C GLY A 32 26.17 38.00 -17.81
N VAL A 33 25.08 37.31 -17.56
CA VAL A 33 23.77 37.53 -18.19
C VAL A 33 22.79 38.15 -17.19
N PRO A 34 21.86 39.03 -17.62
CA PRO A 34 20.83 39.56 -16.73
C PRO A 34 20.02 38.42 -16.08
N PRO A 35 19.62 38.57 -14.81
CA PRO A 35 18.76 37.60 -14.16
C PRO A 35 17.34 37.66 -14.74
N ASP A 36 16.50 36.69 -14.39
CA ASP A 36 15.08 36.73 -14.69
C ASP A 36 14.45 38.05 -14.17
N PRO A 37 13.52 38.71 -14.90
CA PRO A 37 12.91 39.97 -14.46
C PRO A 37 12.22 39.90 -13.09
N SER A 38 11.81 38.70 -12.65
CA SER A 38 11.21 38.46 -11.33
C SER A 38 12.22 38.20 -10.21
N ALA A 39 13.51 38.08 -10.53
CA ALA A 39 14.58 37.77 -9.58
C ALA A 39 15.41 39.01 -9.22
N LEU A 40 15.56 39.26 -7.92
CA LEU A 40 16.51 40.26 -7.41
C LEU A 40 17.97 39.74 -7.44
N LEU A 41 18.15 38.43 -7.19
CA LEU A 41 19.43 37.72 -7.19
C LEU A 41 19.23 36.37 -7.88
N GLU A 42 20.08 36.06 -8.86
CA GLU A 42 20.10 34.75 -9.53
C GLU A 42 21.51 34.15 -9.50
N LEU A 43 21.62 32.86 -9.18
CA LEU A 43 22.88 32.11 -9.27
C LEU A 43 22.80 31.24 -10.54
N ARG A 44 23.67 31.48 -11.52
CA ARG A 44 23.73 30.72 -12.78
C ARG A 44 25.07 30.02 -12.96
N GLY A 45 25.04 28.81 -13.49
CA GLY A 45 26.22 28.02 -13.83
C GLY A 45 25.91 26.52 -13.87
N ASN A 46 26.63 25.76 -14.70
CA ASN A 46 26.28 24.36 -14.99
C ASN A 46 26.86 23.33 -13.99
N ASN A 47 27.81 23.72 -13.14
CA ASN A 47 28.58 22.78 -12.28
C ASN A 47 28.84 23.31 -10.86
N TRP A 48 28.14 24.35 -10.42
CA TRP A 48 28.29 24.93 -9.08
C TRP A 48 26.95 24.94 -8.35
N GLY A 49 26.99 24.73 -7.04
CA GLY A 49 25.84 24.84 -6.15
C GLY A 49 25.94 26.06 -5.24
N PHE A 50 24.88 26.32 -4.48
CA PHE A 50 24.88 27.29 -3.40
C PHE A 50 25.23 26.61 -2.07
N LEU A 51 26.24 27.11 -1.38
CA LEU A 51 26.53 26.74 0.01
C LEU A 51 26.13 27.91 0.92
N GLY A 52 24.97 27.77 1.58
CA GLY A 52 24.45 28.78 2.48
C GLY A 52 25.28 28.97 3.76
N PRO A 53 24.92 29.95 4.61
CA PRO A 53 25.59 30.19 5.89
C PRO A 53 25.62 28.92 6.75
N ARG A 54 26.82 28.54 7.19
CA ARG A 54 27.04 27.35 8.01
C ARG A 54 27.05 27.74 9.48
N VAL A 55 26.20 27.09 10.28
CA VAL A 55 26.02 27.40 11.70
C VAL A 55 26.02 26.13 12.53
N GLU A 56 26.20 26.28 13.84
CA GLU A 56 26.01 25.22 14.83
C GLU A 56 24.76 25.55 15.66
N LEU A 57 23.62 25.02 15.25
CA LEU A 57 22.37 25.15 15.99
C LEU A 57 22.43 24.35 17.29
N LYS A 58 21.88 24.90 18.38
CA LYS A 58 21.84 24.23 19.69
C LYS A 58 20.54 23.49 19.96
N SER A 59 19.45 23.91 19.33
CA SER A 59 18.16 23.23 19.33
C SER A 59 17.26 23.85 18.26
N ARG A 60 16.11 23.24 18.00
CA ARG A 60 15.10 23.82 17.09
C ARG A 60 14.48 25.11 17.63
N ILE A 61 14.44 25.31 18.94
CA ILE A 61 13.76 26.46 19.56
C ILE A 61 14.72 27.55 20.04
N ASP A 62 16.03 27.35 19.86
CA ASP A 62 17.05 28.35 20.17
C ASP A 62 17.38 29.13 18.88
N PRO A 63 17.09 30.45 18.82
CA PRO A 63 17.44 31.26 17.65
C PRO A 63 18.96 31.34 17.42
N ALA A 64 19.77 31.19 18.49
CA ALA A 64 21.22 31.24 18.39
C ALA A 64 21.75 30.11 17.47
N PRO A 65 22.82 30.39 16.69
CA PRO A 65 23.70 31.56 16.76
C PRO A 65 23.26 32.75 15.92
N VAL A 66 22.08 32.70 15.28
CA VAL A 66 21.55 33.83 14.52
C VAL A 66 20.80 34.75 15.47
N THR A 67 21.18 36.03 15.50
CA THR A 67 20.46 37.04 16.31
C THR A 67 19.24 37.52 15.53
N ASP A 68 18.07 37.51 16.18
CA ASP A 68 16.78 37.95 15.62
C ASP A 68 16.49 37.39 14.21
N PRO A 69 16.49 36.06 14.01
CA PRO A 69 16.24 35.46 12.71
C PRO A 69 14.83 35.84 12.21
N ILE A 70 14.77 36.30 10.95
CA ILE A 70 13.51 36.58 10.27
C ILE A 70 12.94 35.31 9.63
N THR A 71 11.62 35.19 9.55
CA THR A 71 10.95 34.07 8.87
C THR A 71 11.46 33.91 7.43
N GLY A 72 11.79 32.68 7.05
CA GLY A 72 12.35 32.32 5.75
C GLY A 72 13.88 32.32 5.69
N LEU A 73 14.58 32.74 6.75
CA LEU A 73 16.04 32.69 6.81
C LEU A 73 16.54 31.24 6.78
N LEU A 74 17.48 30.94 5.88
CA LEU A 74 18.01 29.60 5.62
C LEU A 74 19.45 29.44 6.13
N VAL A 75 19.75 28.33 6.80
CA VAL A 75 21.10 27.97 7.29
C VAL A 75 21.40 26.50 7.04
N TYR A 76 22.70 26.16 6.93
CA TYR A 76 23.19 24.78 6.90
C TYR A 76 23.78 24.42 8.27
N ASN A 77 23.21 23.43 8.94
CA ASN A 77 23.63 23.04 10.28
C ASN A 77 24.78 22.02 10.24
N LEU A 78 25.78 22.24 11.07
CA LEU A 78 27.01 21.44 11.09
C LEU A 78 27.03 20.32 12.13
N LYS A 79 26.20 20.40 13.18
CA LYS A 79 26.29 19.48 14.32
C LYS A 79 24.94 18.89 14.73
N ASN A 80 24.98 17.62 15.12
CA ASN A 80 23.87 17.01 15.84
C ASN A 80 23.81 17.58 17.25
N THR A 81 22.61 17.70 17.78
CA THR A 81 22.40 17.87 19.22
C THR A 81 21.90 16.58 19.84
N ASP A 82 22.13 16.43 21.14
CA ASP A 82 21.62 15.30 21.91
C ASP A 82 20.90 15.77 23.18
N LEU A 83 19.74 16.39 22.97
CA LEU A 83 18.92 16.94 24.06
C LEU A 83 18.11 15.83 24.76
N PRO A 84 17.82 15.97 26.07
CA PRO A 84 17.06 14.96 26.83
C PRO A 84 15.67 14.65 26.26
N ASP A 85 14.98 15.64 25.72
CA ASP A 85 13.62 15.49 25.19
C ASP A 85 13.55 14.88 23.78
N LYS A 86 14.70 14.80 23.08
CA LYS A 86 14.89 14.43 21.65
C LYS A 86 14.07 15.23 20.63
N LYS A 87 12.96 15.87 21.02
CA LYS A 87 12.00 16.60 20.18
C LYS A 87 12.62 17.84 19.54
N ASN A 88 13.49 18.52 20.28
CA ASN A 88 14.09 19.77 19.84
C ASN A 88 15.47 19.57 19.23
N ASN A 89 15.86 18.32 18.94
CA ASN A 89 17.13 18.05 18.30
C ASN A 89 17.21 18.63 16.89
N VAL A 90 18.42 19.08 16.55
CA VAL A 90 18.84 19.41 15.19
C VAL A 90 19.91 18.40 14.77
N TYR A 91 20.00 18.16 13.47
CA TYR A 91 20.88 17.16 12.88
C TYR A 91 21.90 17.83 11.96
N ALA A 92 23.12 17.30 11.97
CA ALA A 92 24.21 17.73 11.12
C ALA A 92 23.92 17.45 9.65
N ASN A 93 24.55 18.23 8.78
CA ASN A 93 24.48 18.08 7.34
C ASN A 93 23.09 18.28 6.75
N LYS A 94 22.29 19.15 7.37
CA LYS A 94 20.93 19.47 6.94
C LYS A 94 20.71 20.97 6.85
N TYR A 95 19.84 21.36 5.94
CA TYR A 95 19.33 22.73 5.87
C TYR A 95 18.19 22.92 6.85
N TYR A 96 18.20 24.06 7.53
CA TYR A 96 17.13 24.53 8.40
C TYR A 96 16.68 25.92 7.94
N TYR A 97 15.39 26.19 8.03
CA TYR A 97 14.86 27.54 7.85
C TYR A 97 14.12 28.00 9.09
N TRP A 98 14.17 29.29 9.37
CA TRP A 98 13.45 29.87 10.50
C TRP A 98 11.98 30.10 10.12
N ALA A 99 11.05 29.51 10.87
CA ALA A 99 9.62 29.73 10.75
C ALA A 99 8.92 29.41 12.06
N GLU A 100 7.79 30.06 12.34
CA GLU A 100 6.99 29.78 13.55
C GLU A 100 7.81 29.86 14.86
N ASN A 101 8.79 30.75 14.92
CA ASN A 101 9.71 30.93 16.05
C ASN A 101 10.56 29.68 16.38
N GLN A 102 10.92 28.91 15.35
CA GLN A 102 11.78 27.72 15.45
C GLN A 102 12.53 27.42 14.14
N TRP A 103 13.61 26.65 14.25
CA TRP A 103 14.30 26.04 13.12
C TRP A 103 13.54 24.81 12.63
N MET A 104 13.06 24.90 11.40
CA MET A 104 12.38 23.84 10.67
C MET A 104 13.35 23.15 9.73
N GLU A 105 13.45 21.83 9.84
CA GLU A 105 14.32 21.02 9.00
C GLU A 105 13.76 20.92 7.57
N PHE A 106 14.64 21.00 6.58
CA PHE A 106 14.29 20.70 5.20
C PHE A 106 14.30 19.19 4.98
N VAL A 107 13.12 18.57 5.01
CA VAL A 107 12.96 17.11 4.88
C VAL A 107 12.73 16.73 3.41
N ASN A 108 13.45 15.72 2.93
CA ASN A 108 13.24 15.18 1.59
C ASN A 108 12.17 14.07 1.57
N THR A 109 11.70 13.70 0.37
CA THR A 109 10.64 12.69 0.20
C THR A 109 11.04 11.30 0.69
N VAL A 110 12.32 10.93 0.63
CA VAL A 110 12.83 9.63 1.12
C VAL A 110 12.72 9.58 2.64
N GLU A 111 13.22 10.60 3.33
CA GLU A 111 13.17 10.71 4.80
C GLU A 111 11.72 10.77 5.32
N LEU A 112 10.85 11.49 4.62
CA LEU A 112 9.43 11.54 4.94
C LEU A 112 8.77 10.16 4.80
N ASN A 113 9.01 9.46 3.68
CA ASN A 113 8.47 8.12 3.44
C ASN A 113 8.97 7.13 4.50
N ASP A 114 10.24 7.20 4.89
CA ASP A 114 10.80 6.35 5.95
C ASP A 114 10.16 6.64 7.31
N THR A 115 9.92 7.92 7.62
CA THR A 115 9.25 8.33 8.86
C THR A 115 7.81 7.82 8.90
N ILE A 116 7.06 7.96 7.80
CA ILE A 116 5.69 7.45 7.68
C ILE A 116 5.67 5.92 7.88
N ARG A 117 6.56 5.18 7.22
CA ARG A 117 6.67 3.72 7.38
C ARG A 117 6.93 3.34 8.84
N LYS A 118 7.91 3.98 9.50
CA LYS A 118 8.22 3.75 10.91
C LYS A 118 7.03 4.00 11.83
N ILE A 119 6.27 5.08 11.59
CA ILE A 119 5.09 5.42 12.39
C ILE A 119 3.99 4.36 12.19
N ILE A 120 3.70 3.97 10.95
CA ILE A 120 2.71 2.92 10.65
C ILE A 120 3.08 1.60 11.34
N THR A 121 4.35 1.20 11.28
CA THR A 121 4.82 0.00 11.97
C THR A 121 4.68 0.12 13.49
N LYS A 122 5.03 1.27 14.09
CA LYS A 122 4.90 1.51 15.54
C LYS A 122 3.47 1.53 16.05
N MET A 123 2.51 1.93 15.21
CA MET A 123 1.10 1.94 15.57
C MET A 123 0.48 0.54 15.56
N GLU A 124 1.23 -0.51 15.17
CA GLU A 124 0.74 -1.89 15.05
C GLU A 124 -0.57 -1.98 14.24
N ILE A 125 -0.76 -1.07 13.26
CA ILE A 125 -1.98 -1.07 12.45
C ILE A 125 -2.05 -2.42 11.72
N PRO A 126 -3.15 -3.18 11.90
CA PRO A 126 -3.25 -4.49 11.31
C PRO A 126 -3.04 -4.46 9.80
N GLY A 127 -2.03 -5.19 9.34
CA GLY A 127 -1.69 -5.25 7.92
C GLY A 127 -2.63 -6.20 7.19
N VAL A 128 -3.40 -5.69 6.23
CA VAL A 128 -4.34 -6.49 5.44
C VAL A 128 -3.71 -6.99 4.14
N ALA A 129 -3.93 -8.25 3.83
CA ALA A 129 -3.74 -8.83 2.51
C ALA A 129 -5.08 -9.30 1.97
N LEU A 130 -5.44 -8.80 0.78
CA LEU A 130 -6.67 -9.15 0.08
C LEU A 130 -6.32 -9.87 -1.21
N PHE A 131 -6.86 -11.08 -1.34
CA PHE A 131 -6.79 -11.88 -2.54
C PHE A 131 -8.20 -12.12 -3.06
N LYS A 132 -8.33 -12.29 -4.37
CA LYS A 132 -9.58 -12.69 -5.02
C LYS A 132 -9.37 -13.97 -5.80
N LEU A 133 -10.46 -14.70 -6.04
CA LEU A 133 -10.45 -15.82 -6.96
C LEU A 133 -9.95 -15.37 -8.34
N ASN A 134 -9.15 -16.23 -8.96
CA ASN A 134 -8.53 -16.02 -10.27
C ASN A 134 -9.00 -17.09 -11.27
N GLY A 135 -10.30 -17.37 -11.27
CA GLY A 135 -10.92 -18.25 -12.23
C GLY A 135 -10.95 -17.64 -13.63
N LYS A 136 -10.82 -18.49 -14.66
CA LYS A 136 -10.71 -18.07 -16.06
C LYS A 136 -11.93 -18.45 -16.91
N ASP A 137 -12.88 -19.16 -16.33
CA ASP A 137 -14.05 -19.61 -17.06
C ASP A 137 -15.10 -18.50 -17.13
N ASN A 138 -15.76 -18.37 -18.27
CA ASN A 138 -16.98 -17.56 -18.40
C ASN A 138 -18.17 -18.31 -17.79
N LEU A 139 -18.82 -17.73 -16.78
CA LEU A 139 -19.90 -18.36 -16.04
C LEU A 139 -21.30 -17.98 -16.54
N HIS A 140 -21.42 -17.09 -17.53
CA HIS A 140 -22.70 -16.59 -18.06
C HIS A 140 -22.69 -16.45 -19.60
N ILE A 141 -23.75 -16.89 -20.25
CA ILE A 141 -23.89 -16.89 -21.72
C ILE A 141 -23.92 -15.48 -22.30
N ASP A 142 -24.74 -14.59 -21.72
CA ASP A 142 -24.92 -13.21 -22.21
C ASP A 142 -24.04 -12.17 -21.50
N HIS A 143 -23.26 -12.57 -20.50
CA HIS A 143 -22.50 -11.65 -19.64
C HIS A 143 -21.06 -12.15 -19.46
N PRO A 144 -20.22 -12.04 -20.51
CA PRO A 144 -18.87 -12.61 -20.52
C PRO A 144 -17.93 -12.03 -19.45
N GLN A 145 -18.27 -10.89 -18.85
CA GLN A 145 -17.55 -10.31 -17.72
C GLN A 145 -17.70 -11.14 -16.43
N ILE A 146 -18.76 -11.95 -16.30
CA ILE A 146 -18.98 -12.81 -15.15
C ILE A 146 -18.06 -14.03 -15.30
N THR A 147 -16.94 -13.98 -14.60
CA THR A 147 -15.87 -14.99 -14.68
C THR A 147 -15.66 -15.71 -13.36
N GLY A 148 -15.05 -16.89 -13.41
CA GLY A 148 -14.68 -17.65 -12.22
C GLY A 148 -14.29 -19.08 -12.56
N CYS A 149 -14.65 -20.03 -11.69
CA CYS A 149 -14.35 -21.45 -11.90
C CYS A 149 -15.65 -22.23 -12.12
N LYS A 150 -15.80 -22.84 -13.30
CA LYS A 150 -16.90 -23.78 -13.56
C LYS A 150 -16.69 -25.05 -12.77
N ASN A 151 -17.75 -25.55 -12.17
CA ASN A 151 -17.80 -26.89 -11.58
C ASN A 151 -16.65 -27.13 -10.58
N PHE A 152 -16.26 -26.09 -9.83
CA PHE A 152 -15.02 -26.10 -9.03
C PHE A 152 -14.90 -27.30 -8.07
N LEU A 153 -16.01 -27.74 -7.46
CA LEU A 153 -16.06 -28.93 -6.59
C LEU A 153 -16.86 -30.09 -7.20
N ALA A 154 -17.23 -30.02 -8.47
CA ALA A 154 -18.05 -31.05 -9.10
C ALA A 154 -17.40 -32.43 -9.02
N GLY A 155 -18.16 -33.40 -8.54
CA GLY A 155 -17.70 -34.79 -8.46
C GLY A 155 -16.65 -35.06 -7.39
N LYS A 156 -16.33 -34.09 -6.53
CA LYS A 156 -15.45 -34.34 -5.38
C LYS A 156 -16.23 -35.10 -4.31
N ALA A 157 -15.61 -36.12 -3.73
CA ALA A 157 -16.20 -36.85 -2.61
C ALA A 157 -16.29 -35.95 -1.37
N ILE A 158 -17.22 -36.26 -0.46
CA ILE A 158 -17.31 -35.60 0.84
C ILE A 158 -15.95 -35.67 1.55
N GLY A 159 -15.51 -34.55 2.13
CA GLY A 159 -14.20 -34.44 2.79
C GLY A 159 -13.02 -34.21 1.84
N SER A 160 -13.22 -34.31 0.51
CA SER A 160 -12.21 -33.93 -0.47
C SER A 160 -12.20 -32.42 -0.70
N LYS A 161 -11.04 -31.88 -1.12
CA LYS A 161 -10.82 -30.45 -1.35
C LYS A 161 -10.05 -30.18 -2.63
N GLN A 162 -10.09 -28.93 -3.07
CA GLN A 162 -9.35 -28.41 -4.22
C GLN A 162 -8.75 -27.05 -3.89
N ASN A 163 -7.55 -26.79 -4.41
CA ASN A 163 -6.88 -25.50 -4.24
C ASN A 163 -7.68 -24.40 -4.93
N VAL A 164 -7.85 -23.28 -4.22
CA VAL A 164 -8.58 -22.12 -4.74
C VAL A 164 -7.59 -21.25 -5.50
N PRO A 165 -7.71 -21.09 -6.84
CA PRO A 165 -6.79 -20.26 -7.59
C PRO A 165 -6.98 -18.80 -7.19
N LEU A 166 -5.93 -18.16 -6.68
CA LEU A 166 -6.00 -16.80 -6.16
C LEU A 166 -5.13 -15.81 -6.95
N SER A 167 -5.51 -14.55 -6.87
CA SER A 167 -4.69 -13.42 -7.29
C SER A 167 -4.67 -12.35 -6.22
N GLN A 168 -3.51 -11.69 -6.07
CA GLN A 168 -3.38 -10.58 -5.14
C GLN A 168 -4.10 -9.35 -5.70
N VAL A 169 -4.98 -8.76 -4.89
CA VAL A 169 -5.61 -7.47 -5.16
C VAL A 169 -4.77 -6.38 -4.52
N VAL A 170 -4.53 -6.50 -3.21
CA VAL A 170 -3.72 -5.56 -2.45
C VAL A 170 -3.07 -6.26 -1.26
N ASN A 171 -1.90 -5.79 -0.86
CA ASN A 171 -1.17 -6.37 0.26
C ASN A 171 -0.39 -5.30 1.03
N PHE A 172 -0.94 -4.90 2.17
CA PHE A 172 -0.36 -3.98 3.13
C PHE A 172 0.16 -4.71 4.38
N SER A 173 0.33 -6.03 4.32
CA SER A 173 0.86 -6.84 5.44
C SER A 173 2.35 -6.59 5.73
N GLN A 174 3.00 -5.68 5.00
CA GLN A 174 4.45 -5.40 5.13
C GLN A 174 5.31 -6.68 4.98
N GLY A 175 4.87 -7.57 4.08
CA GLY A 175 5.55 -8.84 3.81
C GLY A 175 5.29 -9.93 4.86
N ALA A 176 4.37 -9.72 5.80
CA ALA A 176 3.96 -10.75 6.74
C ALA A 176 3.03 -11.81 6.14
N VAL A 177 2.43 -11.53 4.97
CA VAL A 177 1.61 -12.46 4.19
C VAL A 177 2.03 -12.34 2.74
N THR A 178 2.32 -13.46 2.07
CA THR A 178 2.59 -13.50 0.62
C THR A 178 1.84 -14.66 -0.03
N LEU A 179 1.55 -14.53 -1.32
CA LEU A 179 0.85 -15.56 -2.11
C LEU A 179 1.76 -16.10 -3.20
N ASN A 180 1.93 -17.42 -3.23
CA ASN A 180 2.37 -18.15 -4.42
C ASN A 180 1.13 -18.49 -5.26
N GLN A 181 0.91 -17.74 -6.34
CA GLN A 181 -0.29 -17.87 -7.17
C GLN A 181 -0.37 -19.23 -7.89
N THR A 182 0.78 -19.83 -8.24
CA THR A 182 0.84 -21.11 -8.97
C THR A 182 0.32 -22.25 -8.11
N THR A 183 0.67 -22.26 -6.83
CA THR A 183 0.28 -23.33 -5.89
C THR A 183 -0.92 -22.98 -5.02
N SER A 184 -1.38 -21.72 -5.04
CA SER A 184 -2.37 -21.18 -4.10
C SER A 184 -1.93 -21.30 -2.64
N GLU A 185 -0.61 -21.15 -2.42
CA GLU A 185 0.00 -21.21 -1.09
C GLU A 185 0.18 -19.80 -0.53
N ILE A 186 -0.30 -19.59 0.69
CA ILE A 186 -0.01 -18.42 1.49
C ILE A 186 1.17 -18.73 2.41
N SER A 187 2.14 -17.82 2.45
CA SER A 187 3.22 -17.82 3.43
C SER A 187 2.98 -16.73 4.45
N PHE A 188 3.01 -17.10 5.72
CA PHE A 188 2.88 -16.22 6.87
C PHE A 188 4.22 -16.08 7.58
N LYS A 189 4.52 -14.89 8.08
CA LYS A 189 5.45 -14.75 9.21
C LYS A 189 4.73 -15.13 10.52
N PRO A 190 5.46 -15.41 11.61
CA PRO A 190 4.83 -15.57 12.91
C PRO A 190 3.96 -14.37 13.30
N GLY A 191 2.87 -14.62 14.01
CA GLY A 191 1.93 -13.57 14.41
C GLY A 191 0.52 -14.07 14.72
N VAL A 192 -0.33 -13.15 15.14
CA VAL A 192 -1.77 -13.38 15.33
C VAL A 192 -2.51 -12.92 14.09
N TYR A 193 -3.37 -13.78 13.55
CA TYR A 193 -4.07 -13.54 12.29
C TYR A 193 -5.57 -13.76 12.42
N THR A 194 -6.33 -12.90 11.72
CA THR A 194 -7.72 -13.19 11.34
C THR A 194 -7.75 -13.51 9.86
N ILE A 195 -8.30 -14.68 9.51
CA ILE A 195 -8.44 -15.17 8.15
C ILE A 195 -9.93 -15.31 7.86
N LEU A 196 -10.40 -14.67 6.79
CA LEU A 196 -11.80 -14.70 6.34
C LEU A 196 -11.83 -15.07 4.86
N PHE A 197 -12.42 -16.20 4.55
CA PHE A 197 -12.69 -16.63 3.19
C PHE A 197 -14.17 -16.44 2.88
N VAL A 198 -14.49 -15.54 1.95
CA VAL A 198 -15.84 -15.31 1.44
C VAL A 198 -15.97 -16.03 0.10
N TYR A 199 -17.10 -16.67 -0.14
CA TYR A 199 -17.36 -17.38 -1.38
C TYR A 199 -18.81 -17.20 -1.83
N GLU A 200 -19.02 -17.30 -3.13
CA GLU A 200 -20.35 -17.31 -3.76
C GLU A 200 -20.38 -18.38 -4.84
N PHE A 201 -21.16 -19.44 -4.60
CA PHE A 201 -21.54 -20.38 -5.65
C PHE A 201 -22.87 -19.95 -6.26
N PHE A 202 -23.04 -20.18 -7.56
CA PHE A 202 -24.32 -19.92 -8.22
C PHE A 202 -24.53 -20.89 -9.38
N PRO A 203 -25.80 -21.16 -9.77
CA PRO A 203 -26.10 -21.95 -10.96
C PRO A 203 -25.51 -21.32 -12.22
N LEU A 204 -24.80 -22.10 -13.03
CA LEU A 204 -24.26 -21.63 -14.30
C LEU A 204 -25.39 -21.34 -15.29
N THR A 205 -25.28 -20.22 -15.99
CA THR A 205 -26.16 -19.87 -17.11
C THR A 205 -25.37 -19.95 -18.41
N VAL A 206 -24.89 -21.14 -18.76
CA VAL A 206 -24.05 -21.39 -19.96
C VAL A 206 -24.76 -22.32 -20.95
N SER A 207 -24.33 -22.33 -22.22
CA SER A 207 -24.83 -23.27 -23.24
C SER A 207 -23.84 -24.44 -23.43
N PRO A 208 -24.31 -25.70 -23.46
CA PRO A 208 -25.67 -26.15 -23.15
C PRO A 208 -26.00 -25.93 -21.65
N PRO A 209 -27.29 -25.75 -21.29
CA PRO A 209 -27.68 -25.50 -19.91
C PRO A 209 -27.20 -26.64 -19.00
N SER A 210 -26.29 -26.31 -18.09
CA SER A 210 -25.90 -27.21 -17.02
C SER A 210 -26.76 -26.86 -15.81
N VAL A 211 -27.74 -27.71 -15.53
CA VAL A 211 -28.68 -27.48 -14.43
C VAL A 211 -28.12 -28.18 -13.18
N PRO A 212 -28.03 -27.48 -12.05
CA PRO A 212 -27.75 -28.10 -10.76
C PRO A 212 -28.63 -29.33 -10.50
N PRO A 213 -28.21 -30.29 -9.67
CA PRO A 213 -29.06 -31.41 -9.28
C PRO A 213 -30.40 -30.93 -8.73
N ALA A 214 -31.51 -31.48 -9.22
CA ALA A 214 -32.88 -31.10 -8.84
C ALA A 214 -33.23 -31.32 -7.35
N ASN A 215 -32.31 -31.85 -6.56
CA ASN A 215 -32.45 -32.12 -5.12
C ASN A 215 -31.40 -31.39 -4.27
N CYS A 216 -30.65 -30.45 -4.85
CA CYS A 216 -29.71 -29.61 -4.11
C CYS A 216 -30.48 -28.70 -3.13
N THR A 217 -30.42 -29.05 -1.85
CA THR A 217 -31.15 -28.38 -0.75
C THR A 217 -30.22 -27.97 0.38
N ILE A 218 -28.98 -28.48 0.38
CA ILE A 218 -27.97 -28.14 1.37
C ILE A 218 -26.65 -27.91 0.65
N SER A 219 -26.14 -26.69 0.73
CA SER A 219 -24.75 -26.38 0.41
C SER A 219 -23.91 -26.58 1.66
N SER A 220 -22.77 -27.26 1.53
CA SER A 220 -21.83 -27.46 2.63
C SER A 220 -20.43 -27.48 2.08
N TYR A 221 -19.60 -26.61 2.63
CA TYR A 221 -18.20 -26.47 2.28
C TYR A 221 -17.35 -26.45 3.53
N PHE A 222 -16.05 -26.73 3.39
CA PHE A 222 -15.12 -26.56 4.50
C PHE A 222 -13.80 -25.98 4.02
N MET A 223 -13.08 -25.35 4.94
CA MET A 223 -11.69 -24.94 4.76
C MET A 223 -10.89 -25.40 5.97
N ASP A 224 -9.69 -25.89 5.71
CA ASP A 224 -8.72 -26.28 6.73
C ASP A 224 -7.78 -25.08 6.91
N PHE A 225 -7.80 -24.42 8.07
CA PHE A 225 -6.94 -23.28 8.39
C PHE A 225 -5.65 -23.74 9.08
N PRO A 226 -4.53 -23.02 8.92
CA PRO A 226 -3.30 -23.37 9.60
C PRO A 226 -3.45 -23.14 11.11
N ILE A 227 -3.01 -24.11 11.89
CA ILE A 227 -2.83 -23.98 13.35
C ILE A 227 -1.44 -24.49 13.72
N PRO A 228 -0.85 -23.98 14.82
CA PRO A 228 0.33 -24.60 15.39
C PRO A 228 -0.04 -25.96 16.02
N GLU A 229 0.86 -26.93 15.92
CA GLU A 229 0.67 -28.30 16.44
C GLU A 229 0.41 -28.33 17.96
N ARG A 230 0.81 -27.28 18.69
CA ARG A 230 0.54 -27.17 20.15
C ARG A 230 -0.94 -26.99 20.53
N ILE A 231 -1.81 -26.58 19.60
CA ILE A 231 -3.25 -26.39 19.89
C ILE A 231 -3.99 -27.73 19.84
N VAL A 232 -3.69 -28.56 18.84
CA VAL A 232 -4.27 -29.89 18.69
C VAL A 232 -3.13 -30.86 18.38
N ILE A 233 -2.76 -31.70 19.36
CA ILE A 233 -1.64 -32.62 19.23
C ILE A 233 -1.89 -33.57 18.05
N GLY A 234 -1.01 -33.52 17.05
CA GLY A 234 -1.08 -34.36 15.85
C GLY A 234 -1.95 -33.80 14.72
N GLU A 235 -2.50 -32.58 14.86
CA GLU A 235 -3.16 -31.87 13.76
C GLU A 235 -2.43 -30.56 13.44
N ASP A 236 -2.18 -30.35 12.16
CA ASP A 236 -1.59 -29.14 11.58
C ASP A 236 -2.67 -28.15 11.08
N ARG A 237 -3.95 -28.48 11.27
CA ARG A 237 -5.07 -27.74 10.67
C ARG A 237 -6.33 -27.71 11.53
N ALA A 238 -7.03 -26.58 11.50
CA ALA A 238 -8.38 -26.46 12.04
C ALA A 238 -9.41 -26.47 10.89
N ARG A 239 -10.28 -27.48 10.86
CA ARG A 239 -11.35 -27.57 9.86
C ARG A 239 -12.58 -26.79 10.30
N ILE A 240 -13.01 -25.83 9.49
CA ILE A 240 -14.25 -25.09 9.71
C ILE A 240 -15.22 -25.35 8.55
N HIS A 241 -16.45 -25.73 8.89
CA HIS A 241 -17.52 -25.97 7.94
C HIS A 241 -18.42 -24.74 7.81
N SER A 242 -18.88 -24.45 6.60
CA SER A 242 -19.98 -23.53 6.32
C SER A 242 -21.08 -24.29 5.59
N THR A 243 -22.24 -24.38 6.22
CA THR A 243 -23.40 -25.15 5.72
C THR A 243 -24.63 -24.26 5.72
N CYS A 244 -25.35 -24.25 4.61
CA CYS A 244 -26.58 -23.50 4.44
C CYS A 244 -27.69 -24.41 3.90
N TYR A 245 -28.86 -24.33 4.51
CA TYR A 245 -30.07 -24.95 3.99
C TYR A 245 -30.80 -23.97 3.07
N HIS A 246 -31.25 -24.45 1.93
CA HIS A 246 -32.05 -23.68 1.00
C HIS A 246 -33.12 -24.55 0.32
N ARG A 247 -34.19 -23.93 -0.15
CA ARG A 247 -35.24 -24.63 -0.91
C ARG A 247 -34.77 -24.81 -2.34
N ASP A 248 -35.05 -25.96 -2.96
CA ASP A 248 -34.80 -26.13 -4.40
C ASP A 248 -35.42 -24.95 -5.19
N LYS A 249 -34.62 -24.31 -6.08
CA LYS A 249 -34.95 -23.15 -6.97
C LYS A 249 -34.77 -21.72 -6.39
N ILE A 250 -35.37 -20.74 -7.09
CA ILE A 250 -34.90 -19.37 -7.50
C ILE A 250 -34.43 -18.40 -6.38
N TYR A 251 -34.48 -18.79 -5.10
CA TYR A 251 -34.05 -17.96 -3.97
C TYR A 251 -33.13 -18.71 -3.00
N SER A 252 -32.17 -19.46 -3.55
CA SER A 252 -31.14 -20.16 -2.76
C SER A 252 -29.86 -19.34 -2.66
N ASN A 253 -29.41 -19.07 -1.43
CA ASN A 253 -28.08 -18.52 -1.18
C ASN A 253 -27.08 -19.69 -1.06
N HIS A 254 -26.13 -19.80 -2.00
CA HIS A 254 -25.02 -20.75 -1.92
C HIS A 254 -23.69 -20.06 -1.59
N GLY A 255 -23.71 -18.77 -1.28
CA GLY A 255 -22.60 -18.04 -0.72
C GLY A 255 -22.55 -18.07 0.80
N GLY A 256 -21.43 -17.59 1.33
CA GLY A 256 -21.17 -17.53 2.75
C GLY A 256 -19.73 -17.11 3.03
N TYR A 257 -19.32 -17.31 4.28
CA TYR A 257 -17.94 -17.08 4.68
C TYR A 257 -17.48 -18.12 5.68
N ILE A 258 -16.18 -18.37 5.68
CA ILE A 258 -15.49 -19.23 6.63
C ILE A 258 -14.40 -18.38 7.28
N SER A 259 -14.46 -18.23 8.60
CA SER A 259 -13.52 -17.39 9.34
C SER A 259 -12.79 -18.19 10.40
N TYR A 260 -11.52 -17.87 10.61
CA TYR A 260 -10.71 -18.44 11.67
C TYR A 260 -9.70 -17.42 12.19
N ALA A 261 -9.52 -17.37 13.51
CA ALA A 261 -8.51 -16.55 14.16
C ALA A 261 -7.51 -17.47 14.85
N THR A 262 -6.21 -17.23 14.61
CA THR A 262 -5.15 -18.14 15.06
C THR A 262 -3.85 -17.40 15.33
N ALA A 263 -3.04 -17.92 16.23
CA ALA A 263 -1.66 -17.51 16.45
C ALA A 263 -0.74 -18.52 15.75
N LEU A 264 -0.05 -18.09 14.70
CA LEU A 264 0.89 -18.91 13.95
C LEU A 264 2.30 -18.72 14.49
N ILE A 265 2.90 -19.80 14.98
CA ILE A 265 4.30 -19.83 15.42
C ILE A 265 5.14 -20.55 14.39
N ASP A 266 6.43 -20.23 14.35
CA ASP A 266 7.40 -20.93 13.52
C ASP A 266 7.86 -22.20 14.23
N GLU A 267 7.30 -23.35 13.86
CA GLU A 267 7.65 -24.66 14.42
C GLU A 267 8.83 -25.31 13.67
N THR A 268 9.14 -24.86 12.44
CA THR A 268 10.23 -25.43 11.62
C THR A 268 11.55 -24.69 11.77
N GLY A 269 11.53 -23.45 12.26
CA GLY A 269 12.70 -22.58 12.43
C GLY A 269 13.03 -21.75 11.18
N ASP A 270 12.20 -21.81 10.13
CA ASP A 270 12.41 -21.11 8.85
C ASP A 270 11.80 -19.69 8.83
N GLY A 271 11.12 -19.30 9.92
CA GLY A 271 10.39 -18.03 10.05
C GLY A 271 9.17 -17.92 9.14
N ILE A 272 8.74 -19.01 8.51
CA ILE A 272 7.68 -19.01 7.50
C ILE A 272 6.72 -20.19 7.73
N ILE A 273 5.44 -19.88 7.92
CA ILE A 273 4.37 -20.87 7.99
C ILE A 273 3.64 -20.89 6.65
N LYS A 274 3.51 -22.07 6.04
CA LYS A 274 2.86 -22.24 4.73
C LYS A 274 1.48 -22.84 4.87
N TRP A 275 0.56 -22.35 4.05
CA TRP A 275 -0.82 -22.82 4.02
C TRP A 275 -1.36 -22.81 2.60
N THR A 276 -1.73 -23.98 2.09
CA THR A 276 -2.42 -24.08 0.79
C THR A 276 -3.91 -23.76 0.96
N VAL A 277 -4.36 -22.67 0.33
CA VAL A 277 -5.76 -22.27 0.35
C VAL A 277 -6.56 -23.26 -0.47
N SER A 278 -7.42 -24.01 0.21
CA SER A 278 -8.22 -25.06 -0.40
C SER A 278 -9.64 -25.03 0.17
N LEU A 279 -10.62 -25.22 -0.70
CA LEU A 279 -12.02 -25.32 -0.34
C LEU A 279 -12.48 -26.75 -0.65
N GLY A 280 -13.26 -27.34 0.26
CA GLY A 280 -13.70 -28.72 0.14
C GLY A 280 -15.20 -28.90 0.25
N VAL A 281 -15.63 -30.13 -0.09
CA VAL A 281 -17.03 -30.56 0.01
C VAL A 281 -17.32 -30.95 1.45
N GLY A 282 -18.21 -30.18 2.10
CA GLY A 282 -18.60 -30.39 3.49
C GLY A 282 -19.43 -31.65 3.70
N GLN A 283 -19.54 -32.10 4.96
CA GLN A 283 -20.16 -33.38 5.30
C GLN A 283 -21.67 -33.43 5.06
N SER A 284 -22.34 -32.29 5.03
CA SER A 284 -23.81 -32.20 4.96
C SER A 284 -24.35 -31.83 3.58
N GLY A 285 -23.46 -31.51 2.62
CA GLY A 285 -23.83 -30.90 1.35
C GLY A 285 -24.24 -31.93 0.30
N ASN A 286 -25.32 -31.65 -0.43
CA ASN A 286 -25.82 -32.51 -1.50
C ASN A 286 -25.78 -31.86 -2.90
N CYS A 287 -25.20 -30.66 -3.00
CA CYS A 287 -25.15 -29.88 -4.23
C CYS A 287 -23.95 -30.18 -5.13
N THR A 288 -22.82 -30.60 -4.56
CA THR A 288 -21.53 -30.74 -5.30
C THR A 288 -20.86 -32.11 -5.13
N ALA A 289 -21.33 -32.94 -4.19
CA ALA A 289 -20.84 -34.29 -3.98
C ALA A 289 -21.40 -35.28 -5.02
N ILE A 290 -20.62 -36.29 -5.43
CA ILE A 290 -21.16 -37.44 -6.18
C ILE A 290 -22.25 -38.09 -5.34
N ASN A 291 -23.46 -38.21 -5.90
CA ASN A 291 -24.56 -38.91 -5.27
C ASN A 291 -25.10 -39.97 -6.24
N ASN A 292 -25.09 -41.24 -5.84
CA ASN A 292 -25.53 -42.38 -6.66
C ASN A 292 -24.87 -42.44 -8.05
N GLY A 293 -23.58 -42.13 -8.16
CA GLY A 293 -22.83 -42.16 -9.42
C GLY A 293 -23.09 -40.98 -10.36
N VAL A 294 -23.94 -40.03 -9.97
CA VAL A 294 -24.18 -38.81 -10.73
C VAL A 294 -23.19 -37.73 -10.31
N VAL A 295 -22.45 -37.19 -11.27
CA VAL A 295 -21.54 -36.04 -11.07
C VAL A 295 -22.37 -34.76 -11.13
N PRO A 296 -22.53 -34.03 -10.02
CA PRO A 296 -23.27 -32.78 -10.05
C PRO A 296 -22.45 -31.71 -10.78
N THR A 297 -23.05 -31.10 -11.80
CA THR A 297 -22.47 -29.99 -12.56
C THR A 297 -23.45 -28.81 -12.58
N GLY A 298 -23.04 -27.69 -13.16
CA GLY A 298 -23.91 -26.51 -13.27
C GLY A 298 -23.74 -25.50 -12.15
N PHE A 299 -22.60 -25.50 -11.45
CA PHE A 299 -22.27 -24.45 -10.49
C PHE A 299 -21.01 -23.69 -10.90
N GLY A 300 -21.03 -22.37 -10.73
CA GLY A 300 -19.87 -21.49 -10.85
C GLY A 300 -19.46 -20.95 -9.49
N LEU A 301 -18.16 -20.90 -9.23
CA LEU A 301 -17.59 -20.12 -8.13
C LEU A 301 -17.17 -18.75 -8.72
N ALA A 302 -17.83 -17.67 -8.30
CA ALA A 302 -17.69 -16.34 -8.91
C ALA A 302 -16.38 -15.64 -8.52
N ASN A 303 -15.69 -15.01 -9.47
CA ASN A 303 -14.53 -14.15 -9.16
C ASN A 303 -14.90 -12.97 -8.27
N ASP A 304 -15.99 -12.27 -8.60
CA ASP A 304 -16.42 -11.05 -7.89
C ASP A 304 -17.26 -11.35 -6.63
N GLY A 305 -17.43 -12.62 -6.28
CA GLY A 305 -18.07 -13.08 -5.05
C GLY A 305 -17.15 -13.90 -4.14
N THR A 306 -15.87 -14.07 -4.51
CA THR A 306 -14.95 -14.95 -3.79
C THR A 306 -13.64 -14.25 -3.45
N PHE A 307 -13.40 -14.05 -2.16
CA PHE A 307 -12.29 -13.27 -1.62
C PHE A 307 -11.66 -13.94 -0.41
N LEU A 308 -10.36 -13.76 -0.24
CA LEU A 308 -9.61 -14.13 0.94
C LEU A 308 -9.03 -12.88 1.58
N TYR A 309 -9.50 -12.58 2.78
CA TYR A 309 -9.01 -11.49 3.62
C TYR A 309 -8.13 -12.09 4.71
N ILE A 310 -6.89 -11.60 4.80
CA ILE A 310 -5.96 -11.99 5.85
C ILE A 310 -5.47 -10.72 6.53
N CYS A 311 -5.67 -10.64 7.84
CA CYS A 311 -5.24 -9.51 8.64
C CYS A 311 -4.27 -9.97 9.72
N LYS A 312 -3.03 -9.46 9.70
CA LYS A 312 -2.11 -9.64 10.83
C LYS A 312 -2.52 -8.66 11.94
N GLN A 313 -2.99 -9.18 13.05
CA GLN A 313 -3.46 -8.41 14.20
C GLN A 313 -2.33 -7.99 15.14
N GLY A 314 -1.20 -8.70 15.13
CA GLY A 314 -0.05 -8.39 15.97
C GLY A 314 0.99 -9.50 16.00
N GLU A 315 2.05 -9.28 16.78
CA GLU A 315 3.08 -10.28 17.06
C GLU A 315 2.65 -11.24 18.20
N ILE A 316 3.26 -12.41 18.24
CA ILE A 316 3.12 -13.34 19.38
C ILE A 316 4.15 -12.91 20.43
N LYS A 317 3.69 -12.62 21.65
CA LYS A 317 4.54 -12.28 22.80
C LYS A 317 4.92 -13.53 23.59
#